data_AF-A0A5B9WWA5-F1
#
_entry.id   AF-A0A5B9WWA5-F1
#
_cell.length_a   1.000
_cell.length_b   1.000
_cell.length_c   1.000
_cell.angle_alpha   90.00
_cell.angle_beta   90.00
_cell.angle_gamma   90.00
#
_symmetry.space_group_name_H-M   'P 1'
#
loop_
_entity.id
_entity.type
_entity.pdbx_description
1 polymer ?
#
loop_
_entity_poly.entity_id
_entity_poly.type
_entity_poly.pdbx_seq_one_letter_code
_entity_poly.pdbx_strand_id
1 'polypeptide(L)'
;MQTTADKIIHFNDHLEFTGQLPPGIRIMNPFREQDGVSAIMQQFYRKFYSDQRRRQMIVGINPGRFGGGVTGIPFTDSQRLADPCGIVIPGIRTYEPSSVYVYDVIAAYGGPERFYGDFYIAAMSPLGFTALKPGGKEVNYNYYDSKALTEAVYDFMVSSLRKQLQFGIDRSVGYCLGTGKNADFLIRLNEKEKFFDRVVPLEHPRFIMQYRNKRKQEYIDKYLTAFSDHPVER
;
A
#
# COMPACT_ATOMS: atom_id res chain seq x y z
N MET A 1 -2.88 26.24 3.76
CA MET A 1 -1.74 25.30 3.78
C MET A 1 -2.18 24.02 3.09
N GLN A 2 -1.30 23.36 2.33
CA GLN A 2 -1.61 22.12 1.62
C GLN A 2 -1.82 20.97 2.61
N THR A 3 -2.93 20.21 2.47
CA THR A 3 -3.24 19.05 3.32
C THR A 3 -2.42 17.82 2.91
N THR A 4 -2.37 16.80 3.76
CA THR A 4 -1.80 15.49 3.43
C THR A 4 -2.53 14.85 2.24
N ALA A 5 -3.86 14.99 2.15
CA ALA A 5 -4.65 14.57 1.00
C ALA A 5 -4.16 15.22 -0.30
N ASP A 6 -3.96 16.54 -0.32
CA ASP A 6 -3.49 17.26 -1.52
C ASP A 6 -2.13 16.76 -1.99
N LYS A 7 -1.21 16.46 -1.05
CA LYS A 7 0.12 15.90 -1.38
C LYS A 7 0.03 14.51 -1.98
N ILE A 8 -0.80 13.64 -1.41
CA ILE A 8 -1.00 12.27 -1.89
C ILE A 8 -1.67 12.28 -3.27
N ILE A 9 -2.72 13.07 -3.45
CA ILE A 9 -3.44 13.21 -4.73
C ILE A 9 -2.48 13.69 -5.81
N HIS A 10 -1.75 14.78 -5.54
CA HIS A 10 -0.77 15.30 -6.49
C HIS A 10 0.30 14.26 -6.84
N PHE A 11 0.81 13.52 -5.86
CA PHE A 11 1.78 12.45 -6.11
C PHE A 11 1.22 11.36 -7.02
N ASN A 12 0.00 10.87 -6.76
CA ASN A 12 -0.62 9.82 -7.54
C ASN A 12 -0.96 10.27 -8.97
N ASP A 13 -1.46 11.50 -9.16
CA ASP A 13 -1.80 12.05 -10.48
C ASP A 13 -0.56 12.25 -11.37
N HIS A 14 0.60 12.48 -10.77
CA HIS A 14 1.88 12.65 -11.47
C HIS A 14 2.77 11.39 -11.42
N LEU A 15 2.23 10.26 -10.95
CA LEU A 15 3.00 9.04 -10.80
C LEU A 15 3.27 8.39 -12.17
N GLU A 16 4.55 8.31 -12.53
CA GLU A 16 4.99 7.75 -13.80
C GLU A 16 6.34 7.06 -13.67
N PHE A 17 6.46 5.90 -14.32
CA PHE A 17 7.74 5.23 -14.53
C PHE A 17 8.16 5.42 -15.99
N THR A 18 9.31 6.04 -16.20
CA THR A 18 9.87 6.35 -17.53
C THR A 18 11.08 5.48 -17.89
N GLY A 19 11.42 4.50 -17.06
CA GLY A 19 12.53 3.57 -17.30
C GLY A 19 12.16 2.41 -18.23
N GLN A 20 13.12 1.53 -18.49
CA GLN A 20 12.91 0.31 -19.28
C GLN A 20 12.66 -0.89 -18.37
N LEU A 21 11.67 -1.70 -18.71
CA LEU A 21 11.36 -2.94 -18.00
C LEU A 21 11.97 -4.17 -18.70
N PRO A 22 12.23 -5.26 -17.96
CA PRO A 22 12.60 -6.53 -18.56
C PRO A 22 11.55 -7.04 -19.56
N PRO A 23 11.95 -7.83 -20.57
CA PRO A 23 11.02 -8.40 -21.55
C PRO A 23 9.86 -9.16 -20.91
N GLY A 24 8.65 -8.93 -21.41
CA GLY A 24 7.43 -9.60 -20.94
C GLY A 24 6.83 -9.07 -19.64
N ILE A 25 7.42 -8.00 -19.06
CA ILE A 25 6.87 -7.29 -17.90
C ILE A 25 6.35 -5.92 -18.35
N ARG A 26 5.15 -5.54 -17.89
CA ARG A 26 4.64 -4.16 -18.04
C ARG A 26 4.30 -3.53 -16.69
N ILE A 27 4.33 -2.20 -16.69
CA ILE A 27 3.73 -1.39 -15.63
C ILE A 27 2.22 -1.64 -15.60
N MET A 28 1.68 -1.57 -14.39
CA MET A 28 0.26 -1.38 -14.12
C MET A 28 0.13 -0.11 -13.28
N ASN A 29 -0.36 0.96 -13.90
CA ASN A 29 -0.64 2.24 -13.25
C ASN A 29 -2.16 2.44 -13.11
N PRO A 30 -2.74 2.21 -11.91
CA PRO A 30 -4.18 2.33 -11.69
C PRO A 30 -4.73 3.72 -12.07
N PHE A 31 -3.92 4.77 -11.88
CA PHE A 31 -4.34 6.16 -12.05
C PHE A 31 -4.35 6.61 -13.52
N ARG A 32 -3.74 5.83 -14.43
CA ARG A 32 -3.70 6.13 -15.88
C ARG A 32 -4.45 5.11 -16.73
N GLU A 33 -4.54 3.87 -16.28
CA GLU A 33 -5.11 2.77 -17.07
C GLU A 33 -6.62 2.56 -16.84
N GLN A 34 -7.18 3.07 -15.73
CA GLN A 34 -8.57 2.83 -15.38
C GLN A 34 -9.34 4.12 -15.13
N ASP A 35 -10.37 4.33 -15.95
CA ASP A 35 -11.28 5.46 -15.83
C ASP A 35 -11.96 5.48 -14.46
N GLY A 36 -12.06 6.67 -13.87
CA GLY A 36 -12.70 6.89 -12.58
C GLY A 36 -11.84 6.56 -11.35
N VAL A 37 -10.71 5.84 -11.49
CA VAL A 37 -9.84 5.49 -10.35
C VAL A 37 -9.28 6.73 -9.65
N SER A 38 -8.82 7.75 -10.40
CA SER A 38 -8.36 9.00 -9.78
C SER A 38 -9.48 9.68 -8.98
N ALA A 39 -10.73 9.69 -9.47
CA ALA A 39 -11.85 10.29 -8.74
C ALA A 39 -12.19 9.54 -7.44
N ILE A 40 -12.09 8.20 -7.45
CA ILE A 40 -12.29 7.35 -6.27
C ILE A 40 -11.20 7.62 -5.23
N MET A 41 -9.94 7.59 -5.68
CA MET A 41 -8.76 7.87 -4.86
C MET A 41 -8.86 9.27 -4.20
N GLN A 42 -9.25 10.28 -4.97
CA GLN A 42 -9.44 11.64 -4.46
C GLN A 42 -10.53 11.73 -3.39
N GLN A 43 -11.67 11.06 -3.56
CA GLN A 43 -12.74 11.03 -2.56
C GLN A 43 -12.25 10.42 -1.24
N PHE A 44 -11.52 9.30 -1.32
CA PHE A 44 -10.98 8.63 -0.15
C PHE A 44 -9.95 9.50 0.60
N TYR A 45 -8.94 10.02 -0.10
CA TYR A 45 -7.91 10.82 0.56
C TYR A 45 -8.46 12.14 1.09
N ARG A 46 -9.40 12.81 0.40
CA ARG A 46 -10.09 13.98 0.96
C ARG A 46 -10.92 13.63 2.19
N LYS A 47 -11.50 12.44 2.28
CA LYS A 47 -12.26 12.02 3.47
C LYS A 47 -11.36 11.80 4.69
N PHE A 48 -10.24 11.10 4.54
CA PHE A 48 -9.45 10.61 5.67
C PHE A 48 -8.13 11.38 5.94
N TYR A 49 -7.70 12.23 5.02
CA TYR A 49 -6.39 12.90 5.05
C TYR A 49 -6.45 14.43 4.81
N SER A 50 -7.63 15.06 4.92
CA SER A 50 -7.80 16.52 4.77
C SER A 50 -7.33 17.32 5.99
N ASP A 51 -6.13 17.01 6.47
CA ASP A 51 -5.48 17.65 7.60
C ASP A 51 -3.96 17.66 7.38
N GLN A 52 -3.18 18.02 8.41
CA GLN A 52 -1.71 17.99 8.41
C GLN A 52 -1.17 17.15 9.57
N ARG A 53 -1.96 16.23 10.12
CA ARG A 53 -1.56 15.37 11.23
C ARG A 53 -0.42 14.46 10.81
N ARG A 54 0.54 14.26 11.72
CA ARG A 54 1.61 13.27 11.52
C ARG A 54 1.00 11.87 11.53
N ARG A 55 1.52 11.00 10.68
CA ARG A 55 1.06 9.61 10.53
C ARG A 55 2.24 8.66 10.42
N GLN A 56 2.09 7.46 10.96
CA GLN A 56 3.03 6.37 10.69
C GLN A 56 2.75 5.74 9.33
N MET A 57 3.79 5.14 8.73
CA MET A 57 3.68 4.52 7.42
C MET A 57 3.65 2.99 7.52
N ILE A 58 2.70 2.38 6.82
CA ILE A 58 2.66 0.95 6.55
C ILE A 58 3.05 0.74 5.07
N VAL A 59 4.12 -0.01 4.83
CA VAL A 59 4.70 -0.24 3.50
C VAL A 59 4.35 -1.64 3.00
N GLY A 60 3.44 -1.71 2.03
CA GLY A 60 3.13 -2.90 1.25
C GLY A 60 4.19 -3.25 0.20
N ILE A 61 3.85 -4.19 -0.68
CA ILE A 61 4.75 -4.66 -1.74
C ILE A 61 4.65 -3.75 -2.98
N ASN A 62 3.58 -3.93 -3.76
CA ASN A 62 3.17 -3.09 -4.87
C ASN A 62 1.70 -3.35 -5.22
N PRO A 63 1.00 -2.42 -5.90
CA PRO A 63 -0.36 -2.64 -6.37
C PRO A 63 -0.50 -3.91 -7.23
N GLY A 64 -1.65 -4.56 -7.11
CA GLY A 64 -2.07 -5.67 -7.98
C GLY A 64 -3.37 -5.35 -8.71
N ARG A 65 -3.65 -6.08 -9.79
CA ARG A 65 -4.75 -5.79 -10.74
C ARG A 65 -6.17 -5.76 -10.15
N PHE A 66 -6.44 -6.54 -9.11
CA PHE A 66 -7.82 -6.84 -8.68
C PHE A 66 -8.27 -6.09 -7.42
N GLY A 67 -7.34 -5.47 -6.70
CA GLY A 67 -7.55 -4.78 -5.43
C GLY A 67 -7.46 -3.27 -5.59
N GLY A 68 -6.42 -2.67 -4.98
CA GLY A 68 -6.06 -1.27 -5.19
C GLY A 68 -5.81 -0.88 -6.66
N GLY A 69 -5.64 -1.85 -7.57
CA GLY A 69 -5.67 -1.61 -9.01
C GLY A 69 -7.01 -1.09 -9.55
N VAL A 70 -8.12 -1.33 -8.85
CA VAL A 70 -9.48 -0.92 -9.25
C VAL A 70 -9.98 0.29 -8.46
N THR A 71 -9.55 0.46 -7.21
CA THR A 71 -9.98 1.60 -6.37
C THR A 71 -8.95 2.71 -6.28
N GLY A 72 -7.68 2.43 -6.62
CA GLY A 72 -6.56 3.34 -6.42
C GLY A 72 -6.12 3.46 -4.96
N ILE A 73 -6.67 2.65 -4.05
CA ILE A 73 -6.45 2.75 -2.60
C ILE A 73 -5.84 1.43 -2.09
N PRO A 74 -4.70 1.46 -1.38
CA PRO A 74 -4.06 0.26 -0.85
C PRO A 74 -5.00 -0.58 0.02
N PHE A 75 -5.05 -1.89 -0.24
CA PHE A 75 -5.85 -2.88 0.51
C PHE A 75 -7.32 -2.51 0.72
N THR A 76 -7.91 -1.77 -0.22
CA THR A 76 -9.29 -1.30 -0.12
C THR A 76 -10.01 -1.66 -1.40
N ASP A 77 -10.73 -2.78 -1.40
CA ASP A 77 -11.60 -3.12 -2.52
C ASP A 77 -12.94 -2.37 -2.44
N SER A 78 -13.78 -2.52 -3.46
CA SER A 78 -15.02 -1.76 -3.56
C SER A 78 -16.03 -2.07 -2.44
N GLN A 79 -15.97 -3.27 -1.84
CA GLN A 79 -16.87 -3.62 -0.74
C GLN A 79 -16.45 -2.89 0.53
N ARG A 80 -15.15 -2.93 0.87
CA ARG A 80 -14.59 -2.23 2.03
C ARG A 80 -14.62 -0.71 1.89
N LEU A 81 -14.54 -0.24 0.64
CA LEU A 81 -14.69 1.18 0.34
C LEU A 81 -16.14 1.65 0.55
N ALA A 82 -17.14 0.85 0.18
CA ALA A 82 -18.54 1.16 0.41
C ALA A 82 -18.90 1.12 1.90
N ASP A 83 -18.47 0.06 2.60
CA ASP A 83 -18.68 -0.14 4.04
C ASP A 83 -17.44 -0.84 4.61
N PRO A 84 -16.70 -0.22 5.56
CA PRO A 84 -17.09 0.91 6.42
C PRO A 84 -16.68 2.30 5.94
N CYS A 85 -16.09 2.46 4.74
CA CYS A 85 -15.60 3.78 4.33
C CYS A 85 -16.67 4.73 3.78
N GLY A 86 -17.88 4.26 3.47
CA GLY A 86 -19.00 5.10 3.03
C GLY A 86 -18.82 5.71 1.64
N ILE A 87 -17.95 5.15 0.79
CA ILE A 87 -17.69 5.62 -0.57
C ILE A 87 -18.12 4.50 -1.54
N VAL A 88 -19.29 4.67 -2.14
CA VAL A 88 -19.87 3.67 -3.05
C VAL A 88 -19.40 3.93 -4.47
N ILE A 89 -18.94 2.88 -5.17
CA ILE A 89 -18.62 2.93 -6.60
C ILE A 89 -19.74 2.22 -7.38
N PRO A 90 -20.62 2.96 -8.10
CA PRO A 90 -21.70 2.34 -8.88
C PRO A 90 -21.16 1.34 -9.91
N GLY A 91 -21.77 0.16 -9.98
CA GLY A 91 -21.45 -0.86 -11.00
C GLY A 91 -20.14 -1.64 -10.78
N ILE A 92 -19.28 -1.24 -9.84
CA ILE A 92 -18.01 -1.93 -9.58
C ILE A 92 -18.12 -2.77 -8.30
N ARG A 93 -17.89 -4.08 -8.44
CA ARG A 93 -17.82 -5.02 -7.31
C ARG A 93 -16.54 -5.85 -7.41
N THR A 94 -15.66 -5.66 -6.45
CA THR A 94 -14.40 -6.39 -6.29
C THR A 94 -14.36 -7.03 -4.91
N TYR A 95 -13.55 -8.08 -4.80
CA TYR A 95 -13.29 -8.78 -3.55
C TYR A 95 -11.82 -9.19 -3.51
N GLU A 96 -11.09 -8.59 -2.59
CA GLU A 96 -9.70 -8.90 -2.29
C GLU A 96 -9.60 -9.47 -0.87
N PRO A 97 -9.16 -10.73 -0.69
CA PRO A 97 -8.96 -11.30 0.64
C PRO A 97 -8.04 -10.47 1.54
N SER A 98 -6.97 -9.88 0.98
CA SER A 98 -6.09 -8.98 1.71
C SER A 98 -6.83 -7.74 2.23
N SER A 99 -7.80 -7.21 1.48
CA SER A 99 -8.62 -6.08 1.89
C SER A 99 -9.55 -6.47 3.05
N VAL A 100 -10.14 -7.67 3.02
CA VAL A 100 -10.90 -8.21 4.17
C VAL A 100 -10.06 -8.14 5.44
N TYR A 101 -8.86 -8.72 5.39
CA TYR A 101 -7.99 -8.80 6.56
C TYR A 101 -7.57 -7.42 7.07
N VAL A 102 -7.16 -6.51 6.19
CA VAL A 102 -6.78 -5.16 6.60
C VAL A 102 -7.96 -4.44 7.26
N TYR A 103 -9.17 -4.61 6.74
CA TYR A 103 -10.35 -3.99 7.34
C TYR A 103 -10.80 -4.66 8.64
N ASP A 104 -10.53 -5.95 8.85
CA ASP A 104 -10.68 -6.60 10.16
C ASP A 104 -9.72 -5.96 11.19
N VAL A 105 -8.46 -5.69 10.79
CA VAL A 105 -7.49 -4.97 11.64
C VAL A 105 -7.96 -3.53 11.92
N ILE A 106 -8.43 -2.81 10.90
CA ILE A 106 -8.95 -1.44 11.04
C ILE A 106 -10.15 -1.42 11.99
N ALA A 107 -11.07 -2.37 11.86
CA ALA A 107 -12.22 -2.48 12.76
C ALA A 107 -11.77 -2.70 14.21
N ALA A 108 -10.84 -3.63 14.44
CA ALA A 108 -10.30 -3.92 15.77
C ALA A 108 -9.47 -2.74 16.36
N TYR A 109 -8.85 -1.92 15.50
CA TYR A 109 -8.14 -0.71 15.91
C TYR A 109 -9.07 0.42 16.40
N GLY A 110 -10.34 0.41 15.95
CA GLY A 110 -11.34 1.44 16.28
C GLY A 110 -11.95 2.13 15.07
N GLY A 111 -11.86 1.53 13.89
CA GLY A 111 -12.53 1.97 12.66
C GLY A 111 -11.69 2.87 11.74
N PRO A 112 -12.17 3.14 10.52
CA PRO A 112 -11.41 3.84 9.48
C PRO A 112 -10.94 5.23 9.87
N GLU A 113 -11.78 6.03 10.54
CA GLU A 113 -11.43 7.40 10.94
C GLU A 113 -10.23 7.43 11.90
N ARG A 114 -10.25 6.55 12.90
CA ARG A 114 -9.13 6.43 13.85
C ARG A 114 -7.89 5.90 13.15
N PHE A 115 -8.02 4.80 12.42
CA PHE A 115 -6.88 4.16 11.77
C PHE A 115 -6.21 5.07 10.74
N TYR A 116 -6.95 5.69 9.83
CA TYR A 116 -6.37 6.57 8.81
C TYR A 116 -5.97 7.94 9.37
N GLY A 117 -6.43 8.30 10.57
CA GLY A 117 -5.91 9.42 11.35
C GLY A 117 -4.48 9.20 11.84
N ASP A 118 -4.13 7.95 12.17
CA ASP A 118 -2.83 7.57 12.75
C ASP A 118 -1.87 6.96 11.69
N PHE A 119 -2.40 6.35 10.62
CA PHE A 119 -1.61 5.61 9.62
C PHE A 119 -1.83 6.07 8.17
N TYR A 120 -0.78 5.95 7.38
CA TYR A 120 -0.80 6.01 5.92
C TYR A 120 -0.28 4.70 5.34
N ILE A 121 -1.09 4.03 4.52
CA ILE A 121 -0.66 2.82 3.82
C ILE A 121 -0.09 3.20 2.45
N ALA A 122 1.12 2.76 2.19
CA ALA A 122 1.85 2.90 0.94
C ALA A 122 2.37 1.54 0.45
N ALA A 123 3.22 1.54 -0.57
CA ALA A 123 3.93 0.36 -1.04
C ALA A 123 5.36 0.72 -1.45
N MET A 124 6.28 -0.24 -1.40
CA MET A 124 7.67 -0.02 -1.81
C MET A 124 7.74 0.42 -3.27
N SER A 125 7.05 -0.29 -4.17
CA SER A 125 6.76 0.24 -5.49
C SER A 125 5.33 0.80 -5.49
N PRO A 126 5.13 2.09 -5.79
CA PRO A 126 3.80 2.69 -5.88
C PRO A 126 3.07 2.28 -7.18
N LEU A 127 3.76 1.61 -8.11
CA LEU A 127 3.18 1.02 -9.33
C LEU A 127 3.24 -0.50 -9.28
N GLY A 128 2.23 -1.14 -9.86
CA GLY A 128 2.21 -2.60 -9.99
C GLY A 128 2.91 -3.07 -11.24
N PHE A 129 3.11 -4.39 -11.31
CA PHE A 129 3.70 -5.04 -12.46
C PHE A 129 2.86 -6.24 -12.86
N THR A 130 2.82 -6.50 -14.16
CA THR A 130 2.21 -7.72 -14.70
C THR A 130 3.18 -8.39 -15.65
N ALA A 131 3.11 -9.72 -15.69
CA ALA A 131 3.94 -10.54 -16.57
C ALA A 131 3.05 -11.42 -17.45
N LEU A 132 3.39 -11.49 -18.74
CA LEU A 132 2.76 -12.43 -19.67
C LEU A 132 3.41 -13.81 -19.52
N LYS A 133 2.58 -14.82 -19.24
CA LYS A 133 3.01 -16.23 -19.21
C LYS A 133 2.78 -16.89 -20.58
N PRO A 134 3.48 -18.01 -20.88
CA PRO A 134 3.15 -18.85 -22.03
C PRO A 134 1.64 -19.15 -22.07
N GLY A 135 1.02 -19.00 -23.24
CA GLY A 135 -0.43 -19.11 -23.40
C GLY A 135 -1.21 -17.81 -23.19
N GLY A 136 -0.53 -16.66 -23.12
CA GLY A 136 -1.17 -15.32 -23.08
C GLY A 136 -1.78 -14.94 -21.72
N LYS A 137 -1.65 -15.79 -20.71
CA LYS A 137 -2.16 -15.52 -19.36
C LYS A 137 -1.29 -14.45 -18.69
N GLU A 138 -1.92 -13.34 -18.33
CA GLU A 138 -1.27 -12.29 -17.59
C GLU A 138 -1.43 -12.47 -16.07
N VAL A 139 -0.34 -12.31 -15.33
CA VAL A 139 -0.31 -12.48 -13.87
C VAL A 139 0.27 -11.26 -13.18
N ASN A 140 -0.17 -11.00 -11.94
CA ASN A 140 0.49 -10.00 -11.08
C ASN A 140 1.94 -10.44 -10.82
N TYR A 141 2.83 -9.46 -10.71
CA TYR A 141 4.25 -9.66 -10.48
C TYR A 141 4.73 -8.68 -9.40
N ASN A 142 5.56 -9.16 -8.48
CA ASN A 142 6.14 -8.31 -7.44
C ASN A 142 7.44 -7.69 -7.93
N TYR A 143 7.78 -6.51 -7.43
CA TYR A 143 9.05 -5.85 -7.78
C TYR A 143 10.30 -6.72 -7.51
N TYR A 144 10.21 -7.66 -6.56
CA TYR A 144 11.29 -8.59 -6.16
C TYR A 144 11.21 -9.98 -6.80
N ASP A 145 10.29 -10.23 -7.73
CA ASP A 145 10.13 -11.56 -8.32
C ASP A 145 11.26 -11.91 -9.30
N SER A 146 11.97 -10.90 -9.85
CA SER A 146 13.25 -11.09 -10.55
C SER A 146 14.24 -9.98 -10.23
N LYS A 147 15.54 -10.33 -10.20
CA LYS A 147 16.64 -9.38 -10.00
C LYS A 147 16.61 -8.25 -11.04
N ALA A 148 16.40 -8.60 -12.32
CA ALA A 148 16.34 -7.63 -13.41
C ALA A 148 15.22 -6.59 -13.22
N LEU A 149 14.03 -7.00 -12.75
CA LEU A 149 12.97 -6.05 -12.44
C LEU A 149 13.33 -5.17 -11.24
N THR A 150 13.83 -5.77 -10.17
CA THR A 150 14.22 -5.02 -8.96
C THR A 150 15.24 -3.94 -9.28
N GLU A 151 16.24 -4.26 -10.10
CA GLU A 151 17.27 -3.30 -10.56
C GLU A 151 16.65 -2.22 -11.44
N ALA A 152 15.80 -2.59 -12.40
CA ALA A 152 15.16 -1.65 -13.32
C ALA A 152 14.28 -0.60 -12.62
N VAL A 153 13.66 -0.95 -11.49
CA VAL A 153 12.75 -0.06 -10.76
C VAL A 153 13.32 0.48 -9.45
N TYR A 154 14.57 0.18 -9.12
CA TYR A 154 15.18 0.51 -7.83
C TYR A 154 15.12 2.03 -7.54
N ASP A 155 15.68 2.85 -8.41
CA ASP A 155 15.73 4.31 -8.22
C ASP A 155 14.33 4.93 -8.19
N PHE A 156 13.40 4.38 -8.96
CA PHE A 156 12.00 4.79 -8.95
C PHE A 156 11.35 4.50 -7.59
N MET A 157 11.54 3.31 -7.02
CA MET A 157 11.01 2.94 -5.71
C MET A 157 11.61 3.81 -4.60
N VAL A 158 12.93 4.00 -4.60
CA VAL A 158 13.65 4.81 -3.60
C VAL A 158 13.19 6.26 -3.64
N SER A 159 13.15 6.88 -4.83
CA SER A 159 12.70 8.26 -4.99
C SER A 159 11.22 8.44 -4.65
N SER A 160 10.38 7.46 -4.98
CA SER A 160 8.96 7.48 -4.64
C SER A 160 8.70 7.39 -3.15
N LEU A 161 9.39 6.48 -2.44
CA LEU A 161 9.26 6.37 -0.99
C LEU A 161 9.77 7.65 -0.31
N ARG A 162 10.91 8.19 -0.75
CA ARG A 162 11.46 9.46 -0.23
C ARG A 162 10.49 10.63 -0.39
N LYS A 163 9.78 10.73 -1.53
CA LYS A 163 8.72 11.73 -1.74
C LYS A 163 7.55 11.55 -0.77
N GLN A 164 7.08 10.32 -0.59
CA GLN A 164 5.94 10.03 0.29
C GLN A 164 6.26 10.30 1.77
N LEU A 165 7.51 10.14 2.20
CA LEU A 165 7.92 10.52 3.57
C LEU A 165 7.73 12.02 3.86
N GLN A 166 7.69 12.88 2.84
CA GLN A 166 7.44 14.33 2.98
C GLN A 166 5.95 14.67 3.21
N PHE A 167 5.07 13.67 3.27
CA PHE A 167 3.64 13.87 3.53
C PHE A 167 3.31 14.11 5.01
N GLY A 168 4.32 14.40 5.85
CA GLY A 168 4.16 14.48 7.29
C GLY A 168 4.25 13.11 7.96
N ILE A 169 5.09 12.22 7.43
CA ILE A 169 5.24 10.86 7.94
C ILE A 169 6.15 10.86 9.16
N ASP A 170 5.71 10.20 10.23
CA ASP A 170 6.57 9.84 11.35
C ASP A 170 7.53 8.72 10.93
N ARG A 171 8.82 8.96 11.15
CA ARG A 171 9.93 8.10 10.74
C ARG A 171 10.46 7.24 11.89
N SER A 172 9.89 7.36 13.09
CA SER A 172 10.24 6.49 14.23
C SER A 172 10.10 5.01 13.87
N VAL A 173 8.99 4.65 13.21
CA VAL A 173 8.71 3.26 12.80
C VAL A 173 8.04 3.22 11.42
N GLY A 174 8.54 2.32 10.56
CA GLY A 174 7.87 1.88 9.35
C GLY A 174 7.42 0.42 9.46
N TYR A 175 6.14 0.14 9.26
CA TYR A 175 5.62 -1.23 9.31
C TYR A 175 5.69 -1.87 7.93
N CYS A 176 6.38 -3.01 7.78
CA CYS A 176 6.57 -3.67 6.49
C CYS A 176 5.62 -4.86 6.34
N LEU A 177 4.71 -4.83 5.37
CA LEU A 177 3.81 -5.95 5.10
C LEU A 177 4.52 -6.99 4.22
N GLY A 178 4.81 -8.15 4.80
CA GLY A 178 5.50 -9.27 4.18
C GLY A 178 6.84 -9.54 4.84
N THR A 179 6.92 -10.62 5.62
CA THR A 179 8.10 -11.04 6.39
C THR A 179 9.15 -11.81 5.60
N GLY A 180 8.96 -11.99 4.28
CA GLY A 180 9.95 -12.58 3.39
C GLY A 180 10.72 -11.50 2.63
N LYS A 181 10.79 -11.65 1.30
CA LYS A 181 11.54 -10.76 0.39
C LYS A 181 11.25 -9.26 0.57
N ASN A 182 10.02 -8.87 0.91
CA ASN A 182 9.68 -7.45 1.11
C ASN A 182 10.42 -6.86 2.32
N ALA A 183 10.39 -7.56 3.46
CA ALA A 183 11.11 -7.17 4.66
C ALA A 183 12.63 -7.18 4.42
N ASP A 184 13.17 -8.23 3.81
CA ASP A 184 14.61 -8.32 3.50
C ASP A 184 15.08 -7.13 2.65
N PHE A 185 14.30 -6.77 1.64
CA PHE A 185 14.61 -5.63 0.78
C PHE A 185 14.52 -4.30 1.55
N LEU A 186 13.40 -4.05 2.24
CA LEU A 186 13.17 -2.77 2.92
C LEU A 186 14.14 -2.56 4.08
N ILE A 187 14.50 -3.60 4.84
CA ILE A 187 15.49 -3.51 5.93
C ILE A 187 16.87 -3.12 5.37
N ARG A 188 17.35 -3.84 4.34
CA ARG A 188 18.63 -3.52 3.69
C ARG A 188 18.64 -2.14 3.04
N LEU A 189 17.51 -1.74 2.46
CA LEU A 189 17.35 -0.40 1.92
C LEU A 189 17.42 0.64 3.04
N ASN A 190 16.74 0.39 4.15
CA ASN A 190 16.70 1.29 5.30
C ASN A 190 18.07 1.43 5.99
N GLU A 191 18.91 0.40 5.98
CA GLU A 191 20.29 0.49 6.46
C GLU A 191 21.09 1.56 5.70
N LYS A 192 20.84 1.71 4.39
CA LYS A 192 21.50 2.67 3.50
C LYS A 192 20.83 4.05 3.52
N GLU A 193 19.51 4.08 3.35
CA GLU A 193 18.74 5.32 3.13
C GLU A 193 18.24 5.96 4.42
N LYS A 194 18.24 5.23 5.54
CA LYS A 194 17.75 5.68 6.85
C LYS A 194 16.35 6.28 6.78
N PHE A 195 15.44 5.63 6.04
CA PHE A 195 14.06 6.10 5.90
C PHE A 195 13.29 6.09 7.22
N PHE A 196 13.51 5.09 8.06
CA PHE A 196 12.92 4.93 9.37
C PHE A 196 14.00 4.60 10.41
N ASP A 197 13.79 4.97 11.67
CA ASP A 197 14.68 4.55 12.77
C ASP A 197 14.58 3.04 12.99
N ARG A 198 13.37 2.49 12.84
CA ARG A 198 13.10 1.05 12.89
C ARG A 198 12.12 0.62 11.79
N VAL A 199 12.35 -0.57 11.24
CA VAL A 199 11.37 -1.27 10.40
C VAL A 199 10.81 -2.46 11.19
N VAL A 200 9.47 -2.59 11.23
CA VAL A 200 8.77 -3.68 11.92
C VAL A 200 8.06 -4.55 10.88
N PRO A 201 8.58 -5.75 10.56
CA PRO A 201 7.92 -6.68 9.66
C PRO A 201 6.66 -7.30 10.26
N LEU A 202 5.58 -7.32 9.48
CA LEU A 202 4.31 -7.98 9.78
C LEU A 202 3.94 -8.91 8.62
N GLU A 203 3.31 -10.04 8.90
CA GLU A 203 2.94 -11.01 7.86
C GLU A 203 1.97 -10.39 6.87
N HIS A 204 2.22 -10.54 5.58
CA HIS A 204 1.39 -9.90 4.56
C HIS A 204 -0.08 -10.38 4.67
N PRO A 205 -1.09 -9.50 4.54
CA PRO A 205 -2.51 -9.86 4.60
C PRO A 205 -2.89 -11.06 3.71
N ARG A 206 -2.40 -11.07 2.46
CA ARG A 206 -2.55 -12.22 1.55
C ARG A 206 -2.06 -13.55 2.14
N PHE A 207 -0.87 -13.56 2.75
CA PHE A 207 -0.31 -14.78 3.34
C PHE A 207 -1.20 -15.29 4.48
N ILE A 208 -1.67 -14.37 5.33
CA ILE A 208 -2.54 -14.72 6.45
C ILE A 208 -3.84 -15.35 5.93
N MET A 209 -4.50 -14.70 4.97
CA MET A 209 -5.76 -15.19 4.43
C MET A 209 -5.62 -16.49 3.63
N GLN A 210 -4.48 -16.75 3.01
CA GLN A 210 -4.25 -17.97 2.23
C GLN A 210 -3.81 -19.17 3.08
N TYR A 211 -2.94 -18.94 4.07
CA TYR A 211 -2.23 -20.03 4.76
C TYR A 211 -2.49 -20.09 6.26
N ARG A 212 -3.04 -19.02 6.85
CA ARG A 212 -3.21 -18.86 8.30
C ARG A 212 -4.59 -18.35 8.69
N ASN A 213 -5.60 -18.50 7.82
CA ASN A 213 -6.95 -17.95 8.08
C ASN A 213 -7.59 -18.49 9.38
N LYS A 214 -7.30 -19.75 9.75
CA LYS A 214 -7.76 -20.32 11.04
C LYS A 214 -7.18 -19.62 12.27
N ARG A 215 -6.05 -18.92 12.11
CA ARG A 215 -5.32 -18.17 13.14
C ARG A 215 -5.45 -16.66 12.92
N LYS A 216 -6.43 -16.21 12.12
CA LYS A 216 -6.58 -14.80 11.70
C LYS A 216 -6.54 -13.81 12.88
N GLN A 217 -7.24 -14.13 13.97
CA GLN A 217 -7.30 -13.28 15.15
C GLN A 217 -5.92 -13.06 15.78
N GLU A 218 -5.10 -14.11 15.89
CA GLU A 218 -3.75 -14.00 16.45
C GLU A 218 -2.88 -12.98 15.67
N TYR A 219 -3.04 -12.92 14.35
CA TYR A 219 -2.33 -11.94 13.55
C TYR A 219 -2.93 -10.54 13.68
N ILE A 220 -4.26 -10.41 13.84
CA ILE A 220 -4.90 -9.11 14.13
C ILE A 220 -4.33 -8.56 15.43
N ASP A 221 -4.30 -9.36 16.49
CA ASP A 221 -3.75 -8.97 17.79
C ASP A 221 -2.28 -8.57 17.67
N LYS A 222 -1.48 -9.33 16.89
CA LYS A 222 -0.08 -9.00 16.60
C LYS A 222 0.08 -7.62 15.93
N TYR A 223 -0.77 -7.28 14.95
CA TYR A 223 -0.75 -5.97 14.32
C TYR A 223 -1.06 -4.86 15.33
N LEU A 224 -2.09 -5.06 16.16
CA LEU A 224 -2.49 -4.08 17.17
C LEU A 224 -1.40 -3.87 18.23
N THR A 225 -0.75 -4.93 18.70
CA THR A 225 0.40 -4.83 19.62
C THR A 225 1.54 -4.04 18.99
N ALA A 226 1.89 -4.32 17.73
CA ALA A 226 2.93 -3.58 17.03
C ALA A 226 2.61 -2.09 16.92
N PHE A 227 1.33 -1.74 16.69
CA PHE A 227 0.86 -0.37 16.63
C PHE A 227 0.86 0.34 18.00
N SER A 228 0.59 -0.39 19.09
CA SER A 228 0.59 0.19 20.44
C SER A 228 1.97 0.39 21.02
N ASP A 229 2.96 -0.43 20.63
CA ASP A 229 4.34 -0.33 21.14
C ASP A 229 5.06 0.93 20.66
N HIS A 230 4.55 1.56 19.60
CA HIS A 230 5.15 2.71 18.94
C HIS A 230 4.09 3.75 18.59
N PRO A 231 3.47 4.45 19.56
CA PRO A 231 2.46 5.45 19.25
C PRO A 231 3.10 6.68 18.57
N VAL A 232 2.34 7.32 17.67
CA VAL A 232 2.70 8.64 17.15
C VAL A 232 2.64 9.65 18.30
N GLU A 233 3.73 10.39 18.53
CA GLU A 233 3.69 11.54 19.44
C GLU A 233 2.69 12.56 18.88
N ARG A 234 1.62 12.81 19.65
CA ARG A 234 0.51 13.69 19.28
C ARG A 234 0.82 15.16 19.52
#